data_AF-A0A812V6A3-F1
#
_entry.id   AF-A0A812V6A3-F1
#
_cell.length_a   1.000
_cell.length_b   1.000
_cell.length_c   1.000
_cell.angle_alpha   90.00
_cell.angle_beta   90.00
_cell.angle_gamma   90.00
#
_symmetry.space_group_name_H-M   'P 1'
#
loop_
_entity.id
_entity.type
_entity.pdbx_description
1 polymer ?
#
loop_
_entity_poly.entity_id
_entity_poly.type
_entity_poly.pdbx_seq_one_letter_code
_entity_poly.pdbx_strand_id
1 'polypeptide(L)'
;MATPRYSADGLASEWDSTDSVRDRVRGGGFLEDATFGVDSITVKNAVLNMAVAVPLLVRLVAADLQLPPVDALRAEVAELYSKNSREVTDAQIDDSAWFCRKLVAFIKMKAQKKLVSLDSDFQELCLIVNPMLQDL
;
A
#
# COMPACT_ATOMS: atom_id res chain seq x y z
N MET A 1 -1.08 23.24 17.17
CA MET A 1 -1.47 22.77 15.82
C MET A 1 -1.81 21.30 15.94
N ALA A 2 -2.95 20.84 15.42
CA ALA A 2 -3.30 19.43 15.45
C ALA A 2 -2.35 18.66 14.52
N THR A 3 -1.78 17.54 14.98
CA THR A 3 -0.96 16.67 14.14
C THR A 3 -1.82 16.13 12.99
N PRO A 4 -1.38 16.24 11.72
CA PRO A 4 -2.13 15.71 10.60
C PRO A 4 -2.29 14.19 10.78
N ARG A 5 -3.54 13.72 10.68
CA ARG A 5 -3.87 12.29 10.76
C ARG A 5 -3.86 11.70 9.35
N TYR A 6 -3.55 10.41 9.26
CA TYR A 6 -3.67 9.68 8.01
C TYR A 6 -5.13 9.65 7.55
N SER A 7 -5.40 10.14 6.34
CA SER A 7 -6.68 9.95 5.63
C SER A 7 -6.49 8.92 4.55
N ALA A 8 -7.36 7.90 4.53
CA ALA A 8 -7.41 6.87 3.48
C ALA A 8 -8.31 7.30 2.31
N ASP A 9 -8.98 8.45 2.42
CA ASP A 9 -10.07 8.83 1.54
C ASP A 9 -9.61 8.88 0.07
N GLY A 10 -10.40 8.27 -0.80
CA GLY A 10 -10.18 8.26 -2.25
C GLY A 10 -9.11 7.30 -2.75
N LEU A 11 -8.51 6.48 -1.88
CA LEU A 11 -7.60 5.41 -2.27
C LEU A 11 -8.25 4.45 -3.27
N ALA A 12 -9.52 4.09 -3.09
CA ALA A 12 -10.27 3.25 -4.00
C ALA A 12 -10.29 3.80 -5.42
N SER A 13 -10.50 5.11 -5.57
CA SER A 13 -10.50 5.77 -6.88
C SER A 13 -9.10 5.83 -7.50
N GLU A 14 -8.07 6.06 -6.69
CA GLU A 14 -6.69 6.14 -7.15
C GLU A 14 -6.16 4.76 -7.59
N TRP A 15 -6.45 3.73 -6.81
CA TRP A 15 -6.18 2.34 -7.19
C TRP A 15 -6.96 1.93 -8.45
N ASP A 16 -8.24 2.27 -8.55
CA ASP A 16 -9.02 2.02 -9.77
C ASP A 16 -8.47 2.77 -10.98
N SER A 17 -7.90 3.98 -10.80
CA SER A 17 -7.26 4.73 -11.88
C SER A 17 -5.94 4.11 -12.37
N THR A 18 -5.35 3.19 -11.60
CA THR A 18 -4.10 2.51 -11.92
C THR A 18 -4.38 1.22 -12.70
N ASP A 19 -4.05 1.18 -13.99
CA ASP A 19 -4.44 0.08 -14.89
C ASP A 19 -4.01 -1.30 -14.38
N SER A 20 -2.80 -1.45 -13.83
CA SER A 20 -2.33 -2.74 -13.32
C SER A 20 -3.12 -3.26 -12.12
N VAL A 21 -3.64 -2.37 -11.26
CA VAL A 21 -4.50 -2.73 -10.14
C VAL A 21 -5.91 -3.02 -10.63
N ARG A 22 -6.45 -2.15 -11.51
CA ARG A 22 -7.77 -2.32 -12.12
C ARG A 22 -7.88 -3.65 -12.86
N ASP A 23 -6.92 -3.96 -13.73
CA ASP A 23 -6.91 -5.17 -14.54
C ASP A 23 -6.81 -6.42 -13.67
N ARG A 24 -6.00 -6.38 -12.61
CA ARG A 24 -5.89 -7.46 -11.61
C ARG A 24 -7.22 -7.72 -10.91
N VAL A 25 -7.85 -6.67 -10.38
CA VAL A 25 -9.10 -6.79 -9.62
C VAL A 25 -10.24 -7.24 -10.54
N ARG A 26 -10.37 -6.66 -11.74
CA ARG A 26 -11.37 -7.06 -12.75
C ARG A 26 -11.14 -8.47 -13.29
N GLY A 27 -9.88 -8.90 -13.38
CA GLY A 27 -9.49 -10.26 -13.73
C GLY A 27 -9.82 -11.31 -12.68
N GLY A 28 -10.41 -10.91 -11.54
CA GLY A 28 -10.80 -11.81 -10.47
C GLY A 28 -9.75 -11.97 -9.36
N GLY A 29 -8.65 -11.21 -9.42
CA GLY A 29 -7.66 -11.13 -8.36
C GLY A 29 -8.11 -10.31 -7.16
N PHE A 30 -7.24 -10.25 -6.16
CA PHE A 30 -7.35 -9.34 -5.02
C PHE A 30 -6.55 -8.05 -5.27
N LEU A 31 -6.67 -7.08 -4.36
CA LEU A 31 -5.90 -5.84 -4.40
C LEU A 31 -4.39 -6.15 -4.41
N GLU A 32 -3.96 -7.01 -3.49
CA GLU A 32 -2.60 -7.48 -3.41
C GLU A 32 -2.28 -8.56 -4.44
N ASP A 33 -1.06 -8.49 -4.95
CA ASP A 33 -0.44 -9.61 -5.65
C ASP A 33 0.24 -10.51 -4.61
N ALA A 34 -0.32 -11.71 -4.47
CA ALA A 34 0.11 -12.72 -3.50
C ALA A 34 1.18 -13.69 -4.05
N THR A 35 1.83 -13.39 -5.19
CA THR A 35 2.80 -14.29 -5.83
C THR A 35 3.92 -14.77 -4.89
N PHE A 36 4.38 -13.92 -3.94
CA PHE A 36 5.37 -14.32 -2.92
C PHE A 36 4.78 -14.44 -1.51
N GLY A 37 3.47 -14.68 -1.40
CA GLY A 37 2.74 -14.83 -0.14
C GLY A 37 2.44 -13.51 0.57
N VAL A 38 1.38 -13.52 1.38
CA VAL A 38 0.84 -12.32 2.08
C VAL A 38 1.21 -12.26 3.56
N ASP A 39 1.70 -13.36 4.15
CA ASP A 39 1.99 -13.45 5.58
C ASP A 39 3.23 -12.65 6.00
N SER A 40 4.23 -12.57 5.11
CA SER A 40 5.49 -11.88 5.36
C SER A 40 5.85 -10.96 4.21
N ILE A 41 5.77 -9.65 4.44
CA ILE A 41 6.17 -8.65 3.44
C ILE A 41 7.69 -8.71 3.28
N THR A 42 8.12 -9.00 2.05
CA THR A 42 9.51 -8.98 1.60
C THR A 42 9.74 -7.80 0.67
N VAL A 43 11.01 -7.52 0.32
CA VAL A 43 11.35 -6.53 -0.72
C VAL A 43 10.64 -6.85 -2.03
N LYS A 44 10.65 -8.12 -2.46
CA LYS A 44 9.98 -8.56 -3.69
C LYS A 44 8.47 -8.34 -3.64
N ASN A 45 7.83 -8.62 -2.50
CA ASN A 45 6.40 -8.34 -2.30
C ASN A 45 6.11 -6.84 -2.40
N ALA A 46 6.97 -6.00 -1.85
CA ALA A 46 6.78 -4.55 -1.90
C ALA A 46 6.92 -3.99 -3.32
N VAL A 47 7.92 -4.45 -4.08
CA VAL A 47 8.12 -4.08 -5.49
C VAL A 47 6.95 -4.55 -6.35
N LEU A 48 6.50 -5.80 -6.18
CA LEU A 48 5.37 -6.33 -6.94
C LEU A 48 4.05 -5.59 -6.68
N ASN A 49 3.92 -4.99 -5.49
CA ASN A 49 2.76 -4.22 -5.05
C ASN A 49 3.01 -2.70 -5.04
N MET A 50 3.97 -2.21 -5.82
CA MET A 50 4.31 -0.78 -5.89
C MET A 50 3.10 0.10 -6.19
N ALA A 51 2.28 -0.30 -7.16
CA ALA A 51 1.07 0.41 -7.57
C ALA A 51 0.06 0.58 -6.42
N VAL A 52 0.05 -0.34 -5.45
CA VAL A 52 -0.77 -0.25 -4.24
C VAL A 52 -0.05 0.57 -3.16
N ALA A 53 1.27 0.39 -3.03
CA ALA A 53 2.09 1.02 -1.99
C ALA A 53 2.24 2.54 -2.16
N VAL A 54 2.53 3.01 -3.37
CA VAL A 54 2.82 4.43 -3.66
C VAL A 54 1.76 5.39 -3.11
N PRO A 55 0.45 5.25 -3.42
CA PRO A 55 -0.57 6.17 -2.92
C PRO A 55 -0.71 6.11 -1.38
N LEU A 56 -0.43 4.95 -0.78
CA LEU A 56 -0.42 4.79 0.67
C LEU A 56 0.75 5.51 1.34
N LEU A 57 1.94 5.46 0.72
CA LEU A 57 3.17 6.07 1.23
C LEU A 57 3.15 7.61 1.11
N VAL A 58 2.59 8.15 0.03
CA VAL A 58 2.40 9.60 -0.13
C VAL A 58 1.55 10.16 1.04
N ARG A 59 0.43 9.49 1.34
CA ARG A 59 -0.42 9.83 2.50
C ARG A 59 0.28 9.61 3.83
N LEU A 60 1.12 8.58 3.94
CA LEU A 60 1.92 8.30 5.14
C LEU A 60 2.84 9.47 5.46
N VAL A 61 3.52 10.02 4.47
CA VAL A 61 4.42 11.17 4.63
C VAL A 61 3.65 12.43 5.01
N ALA A 62 2.51 12.68 4.36
CA ALA A 62 1.64 13.80 4.69
C ALA A 62 1.08 13.73 6.12
N ALA A 63 0.97 12.52 6.68
CA ALA A 63 0.49 12.24 8.03
C ALA A 63 1.63 12.05 9.06
N ASP A 64 2.80 12.66 8.85
CA ASP A 64 3.95 12.56 9.77
C ASP A 64 4.32 11.11 10.12
N LEU A 65 4.30 10.25 9.09
CA LEU A 65 4.61 8.83 9.16
C LEU A 65 3.64 8.00 10.04
N GLN A 66 2.44 8.49 10.33
CA GLN A 66 1.42 7.74 11.05
C GLN A 66 0.77 6.67 10.16
N LEU A 67 0.75 5.41 10.63
CA LEU A 67 0.20 4.30 9.84
C LEU A 67 -1.32 4.42 9.64
N PRO A 68 -1.84 4.04 8.46
CA PRO A 68 -3.27 4.10 8.15
C PRO A 68 -4.12 3.25 9.09
N PRO A 69 -5.19 3.79 9.72
CA PRO A 69 -6.10 2.97 10.51
C PRO A 69 -6.75 1.88 9.64
N VAL A 70 -6.80 0.64 10.15
CA VAL A 70 -7.28 -0.51 9.37
C VAL A 70 -8.74 -0.35 8.94
N ASP A 71 -9.60 0.21 9.80
CA ASP A 71 -11.02 0.44 9.46
C ASP A 71 -11.21 1.35 8.25
N ALA A 72 -10.38 2.38 8.12
CA ALA A 72 -10.43 3.27 6.95
C ALA A 72 -9.95 2.55 5.68
N LEU A 73 -8.93 1.68 5.80
CA LEU A 73 -8.49 0.84 4.68
C LEU A 73 -9.57 -0.16 4.26
N ARG A 74 -10.29 -0.78 5.22
CA ARG A 74 -11.40 -1.71 4.91
C ARG A 74 -12.47 -1.03 4.07
N ALA A 75 -12.84 0.22 4.41
CA ALA A 75 -13.82 0.98 3.65
C ALA A 75 -13.39 1.20 2.19
N GLU A 76 -12.14 1.64 1.98
CA GLU A 76 -11.59 1.89 0.64
C GLU A 76 -11.39 0.61 -0.17
N VAL A 77 -10.96 -0.49 0.48
CA VAL A 77 -10.83 -1.80 -0.16
C VAL A 77 -12.20 -2.33 -0.60
N ALA A 78 -13.23 -2.22 0.26
CA ALA A 78 -14.59 -2.59 -0.07
C ALA A 78 -15.14 -1.76 -1.24
N GLU A 79 -14.89 -0.44 -1.23
CA GLU A 79 -15.27 0.45 -2.31
C GLU A 79 -14.58 0.09 -3.63
N LEU A 80 -13.28 -0.23 -3.61
CA LEU A 80 -12.54 -0.66 -4.80
C LEU A 80 -13.16 -1.91 -5.41
N TYR A 81 -13.43 -2.93 -4.59
CA TYR A 81 -14.06 -4.17 -5.07
C TYR A 81 -15.47 -3.91 -5.62
N SER A 82 -16.26 -3.06 -4.94
CA SER A 82 -17.58 -2.65 -5.40
C SER A 82 -17.53 -1.94 -6.78
N LYS A 83 -16.59 -1.01 -6.98
CA LYS A 83 -16.39 -0.29 -8.26
C LYS A 83 -16.03 -1.22 -9.41
N ASN A 84 -15.39 -2.34 -9.10
CA ASN A 84 -14.95 -3.33 -10.08
C ASN A 84 -15.90 -4.52 -10.18
N SER A 85 -17.12 -4.40 -9.64
CA SER A 85 -18.15 -5.45 -9.66
C SER A 85 -17.65 -6.79 -9.10
N ARG A 86 -16.79 -6.74 -8.07
CA ARG A 86 -16.24 -7.91 -7.40
C ARG A 86 -17.04 -8.22 -6.15
N GLU A 87 -17.58 -9.43 -6.09
CA GLU A 87 -18.14 -10.00 -4.87
C GLU A 87 -17.02 -10.63 -4.04
N VAL A 88 -16.80 -10.09 -2.85
CA VAL A 88 -15.79 -10.56 -1.89
C VAL A 88 -16.40 -10.64 -0.50
N THR A 89 -15.82 -11.45 0.38
CA THR A 89 -16.27 -11.56 1.78
C THR A 89 -15.61 -10.50 2.65
N ASP A 90 -16.22 -10.21 3.80
CA ASP A 90 -15.63 -9.29 4.80
C ASP A 90 -14.25 -9.74 5.27
N ALA A 91 -14.01 -11.05 5.34
CA ALA A 91 -12.70 -11.61 5.67
C ALA A 91 -11.65 -11.26 4.60
N GLN A 92 -12.00 -11.35 3.32
CA GLN A 92 -11.09 -10.98 2.22
C GLN A 92 -10.81 -9.46 2.21
N ILE A 93 -11.82 -8.64 2.51
CA ILE A 93 -11.63 -7.19 2.68
C ILE A 93 -10.67 -6.91 3.83
N ASP A 94 -10.83 -7.61 4.96
CA ASP A 94 -9.96 -7.47 6.13
C ASP A 94 -8.52 -7.88 5.82
N ASP A 95 -8.33 -9.02 5.15
CA ASP A 95 -7.02 -9.53 4.75
C ASP A 95 -6.28 -8.54 3.84
N SER A 96 -6.95 -8.02 2.80
CA SER A 96 -6.38 -6.98 1.92
C SER A 96 -6.06 -5.69 2.68
N ALA A 97 -6.93 -5.24 3.59
CA ALA A 97 -6.69 -4.04 4.39
C ALA A 97 -5.47 -4.20 5.32
N TRP A 98 -5.33 -5.37 5.96
CA TRP A 98 -4.15 -5.69 6.76
C TRP A 98 -2.89 -5.82 5.93
N PHE A 99 -2.98 -6.40 4.73
CA PHE A 99 -1.86 -6.45 3.79
C PHE A 99 -1.35 -5.03 3.48
N CYS A 100 -2.23 -4.10 3.12
CA CYS A 100 -1.87 -2.70 2.86
C CYS A 100 -1.14 -2.07 4.06
N ARG A 101 -1.67 -2.24 5.28
CA ARG A 101 -1.04 -1.70 6.49
C ARG A 101 0.33 -2.32 6.76
N LYS A 102 0.47 -3.64 6.62
CA LYS A 102 1.75 -4.36 6.80
C LYS A 102 2.78 -3.92 5.77
N LEU A 103 2.36 -3.75 4.51
CA LEU A 103 3.21 -3.30 3.41
C LEU A 103 3.82 -1.92 3.69
N VAL A 104 2.97 -0.96 4.06
CA VAL A 104 3.40 0.41 4.41
C VAL A 104 4.30 0.41 5.64
N ALA A 105 3.97 -0.39 6.67
CA ALA A 105 4.79 -0.51 7.88
C ALA A 105 6.18 -1.09 7.58
N PHE A 106 6.26 -2.09 6.70
CA PHE A 106 7.52 -2.69 6.27
C PHE A 106 8.41 -1.67 5.55
N ILE A 107 7.87 -0.95 4.56
CA ILE A 107 8.61 0.05 3.78
C ILE A 107 9.06 1.19 4.70
N LYS A 108 8.17 1.71 5.56
CA LYS A 108 8.50 2.72 6.57
C LYS A 108 9.68 2.28 7.44
N MET A 109 9.62 1.06 7.98
CA MET A 109 10.69 0.54 8.84
C MET A 109 12.02 0.49 8.09
N LYS A 110 12.03 0.02 6.83
CA LYS A 110 13.24 -0.07 6.00
C LYS A 110 13.82 1.32 5.71
N ALA A 111 12.99 2.27 5.31
CA ALA A 111 13.39 3.65 5.04
C ALA A 111 13.93 4.38 6.29
N GLN A 112 13.27 4.22 7.45
CA GLN A 112 13.70 4.84 8.71
C GLN A 112 15.01 4.24 9.24
N LYS A 113 15.21 2.93 9.09
CA LYS A 113 16.44 2.26 9.51
C LYS A 113 17.58 2.36 8.49
N LYS A 114 17.38 3.07 7.38
CA LYS A 114 18.34 3.18 6.26
C LYS A 114 18.79 1.80 5.75
N LEU A 115 17.89 0.82 5.78
CA LEU A 115 18.14 -0.54 5.29
C LEU A 115 17.85 -0.60 3.80
N VAL A 116 18.72 0.04 3.02
CA VAL A 116 18.60 0.13 1.56
C VAL A 116 18.78 -1.25 0.92
N SER A 117 17.93 -1.56 -0.05
CA SER A 117 18.07 -2.73 -0.93
C SER A 117 18.91 -2.34 -2.15
N LEU A 118 19.53 -3.30 -2.84
CA LEU A 118 20.12 -3.07 -4.17
C LEU A 118 19.07 -3.04 -5.30
N ASP A 119 17.82 -3.34 -4.96
CA ASP A 119 16.67 -3.30 -5.86
C ASP A 119 16.22 -1.84 -6.05
N SER A 120 16.33 -1.31 -7.28
CA SER A 120 16.04 0.10 -7.61
C SER A 120 14.60 0.47 -7.30
N ASP A 121 13.66 -0.39 -7.64
CA ASP A 121 12.23 -0.14 -7.47
C ASP A 121 11.88 -0.06 -5.97
N PHE A 122 12.52 -0.89 -5.16
CA PHE A 122 12.38 -0.80 -3.71
C PHE A 122 13.02 0.47 -3.13
N GLN A 123 14.13 0.94 -3.71
CA GLN A 123 14.74 2.21 -3.31
C GLN A 123 13.78 3.38 -3.58
N GLU A 124 13.10 3.40 -4.73
CA GLU A 124 12.08 4.42 -5.04
C GLU A 124 10.99 4.49 -3.98
N LEU A 125 10.46 3.33 -3.55
CA LEU A 125 9.49 3.26 -2.45
C LEU A 125 10.04 3.85 -1.14
N CYS A 126 11.30 3.56 -0.82
CA CYS A 126 11.93 4.10 0.39
C CYS A 126 12.18 5.61 0.30
N LEU A 127 12.47 6.12 -0.90
CA LEU A 127 12.70 7.53 -1.17
C LEU A 127 11.44 8.38 -1.02
N ILE A 128 10.26 7.82 -1.30
CA ILE A 128 8.98 8.48 -0.98
C ILE A 128 8.93 8.79 0.52
N VAL A 129 9.31 7.83 1.37
CA VAL A 129 9.25 7.96 2.83
C VAL A 129 10.39 8.81 3.39
N ASN A 130 11.59 8.66 2.84
CA ASN A 130 12.78 9.34 3.30
C ASN A 130 13.66 9.78 2.11
N PRO A 131 13.44 11.01 1.59
CA PRO A 131 14.20 11.53 0.45
C PRO A 131 15.71 11.65 0.70
N MET A 132 16.15 11.68 1.96
CA MET A 132 17.57 11.78 2.32
C MET A 132 18.36 10.49 2.06
N LEU A 133 17.72 9.43 1.56
CA LEU A 133 18.40 8.21 1.14
C LEU A 133 19.03 8.34 -0.26
N GLN A 134 18.80 9.43 -1.02
CA GLN A 134 19.44 9.65 -2.33
C GLN A 134 20.96 9.87 -2.23
N ASP A 135 21.43 10.33 -1.08
CA ASP A 135 22.82 10.73 -0.85
C ASP A 135 23.69 9.63 -0.18
N LEU A 136 23.16 8.39 -0.07
CA LEU A 136 23.84 7.23 0.54
C LEU A 136 24.42 6.29 -0.52
#